data_AF-A0A2H3CBI7-F1
#
_entry.id   AF-A0A2H3CBI7-F1
#
_cell.length_a   1.000
_cell.length_b   1.000
_cell.length_c   1.000
_cell.angle_alpha   90.00
_cell.angle_beta   90.00
_cell.angle_gamma   90.00
#
_symmetry.space_group_name_H-M   'P 1'
#
loop_
_entity.id
_entity.type
_entity.pdbx_description
1 polymer ?
#
loop_
_entity_poly.entity_id
_entity_poly.type
_entity_poly.pdbx_seq_one_letter_code
_entity_poly.pdbx_strand_id
1 'polypeptide(L)'
;MADDTLEVYETIVDIESDVNWMLCTYTPHLLQLSAYGTGGLSELKAHLHDCDGIGIAFYREEKVKPGFAVINYISPDIEDWRREKALTDSNRVAEEFTKTGHGTLTIDHLANLTPTSIHQAIVTPDSPHTIQTEFDIPPSLLEPMRRSFTESYAPHAAVPVQKTASMFSGLSLLKRKGRKGSHSIDEDLPPPPTPPKDKPAPPNYRFHPPPMNSYSLGVASRSRMDMPERRRSVSEFAIISHHDHSFSESDESSVLVERPPSPIVQVPLAGKWNPAETTVIADPAERARRRQVARRQRELEEAEVARQEEERQAEIQRMKEEQRRVEEQEERERRERIERDMRMSTLARRRKKEAEERAEEEKKRELAEKRIREREKRFEEHRRLEQWRTEQARIKEEELRREEAERNMERAERNKRIEQMAARVKRDKSETMLAGWATVQINDSLVWRRRYYKFIGDTMFFYRSPKDMNLVVDQIQLRGKLNGLKEWSDGYEELKAIPNSFAIEFKDDRGPCAMFCDTEEEKDKLLGVLHYTAGL
;
A
#
# COMPACT_ATOMS: atom_id res chain seq x y z
N MET A 1 26.26 -24.61 -14.35
CA MET A 1 25.08 -25.38 -14.82
C MET A 1 25.54 -26.45 -15.82
N ALA A 2 24.65 -27.34 -16.29
CA ALA A 2 24.98 -28.28 -17.35
C ALA A 2 24.90 -27.60 -18.73
N ASP A 3 25.69 -28.07 -19.71
CA ASP A 3 25.75 -27.49 -21.07
C ASP A 3 24.35 -27.43 -21.73
N ASP A 4 23.51 -28.45 -21.50
CA ASP A 4 22.13 -28.52 -22.01
C ASP A 4 21.25 -27.33 -21.58
N THR A 5 21.49 -26.77 -20.39
CA THR A 5 20.71 -25.62 -19.89
C THR A 5 21.04 -24.35 -20.67
N LEU A 6 22.30 -24.21 -21.08
CA LEU A 6 22.76 -23.05 -21.85
C LEU A 6 22.23 -23.10 -23.29
N GLU A 7 22.20 -24.28 -23.90
CA GLU A 7 21.66 -24.48 -25.26
C GLU A 7 20.16 -24.11 -25.34
N VAL A 8 19.37 -24.56 -24.35
CA VAL A 8 17.93 -24.21 -24.28
C VAL A 8 17.74 -22.73 -23.99
N TYR A 9 18.59 -22.13 -23.15
CA TYR A 9 18.57 -20.69 -22.91
C TYR A 9 18.81 -19.89 -24.19
N GLU A 10 19.85 -20.22 -24.95
CA GLU A 10 20.15 -19.57 -26.23
C GLU A 10 18.97 -19.71 -27.22
N THR A 11 18.31 -20.87 -27.21
CA THR A 11 17.10 -21.15 -27.98
C THR A 11 15.90 -20.29 -27.56
N ILE A 12 15.78 -19.91 -26.28
CA ILE A 12 14.70 -19.01 -25.82
C ILE A 12 15.02 -17.55 -26.15
N VAL A 13 16.29 -17.16 -26.08
CA VAL A 13 16.71 -15.79 -26.40
C VAL A 13 16.55 -15.49 -27.90
N ASP A 14 16.72 -16.50 -28.76
CA ASP A 14 16.48 -16.38 -30.18
C ASP A 14 14.98 -16.09 -30.47
N ILE A 15 14.70 -14.88 -30.95
CA ILE A 15 13.34 -14.41 -31.24
C ILE A 15 12.68 -15.27 -32.34
N GLU A 16 13.46 -15.92 -33.20
CA GLU A 16 12.95 -16.79 -34.28
C GLU A 16 12.52 -18.17 -33.78
N SER A 17 12.98 -18.57 -32.59
CA SER A 17 12.61 -19.84 -31.98
C SER A 17 11.23 -19.78 -31.34
N ASP A 18 10.47 -20.87 -31.46
CA ASP A 18 9.16 -21.02 -30.83
C ASP A 18 9.24 -21.31 -29.32
N VAL A 19 10.43 -21.65 -28.80
CA VAL A 19 10.63 -21.98 -27.38
C VAL A 19 10.57 -20.68 -26.56
N ASN A 20 9.63 -20.60 -25.63
CA ASN A 20 9.39 -19.39 -24.84
C ASN A 20 9.57 -19.59 -23.33
N TRP A 21 9.84 -20.81 -22.86
CA TRP A 21 10.16 -21.05 -21.47
C TRP A 21 11.07 -22.27 -21.25
N MET A 22 11.84 -22.23 -20.15
CA MET A 22 12.51 -23.39 -19.57
C MET A 22 12.30 -23.42 -18.06
N LEU A 23 12.38 -24.61 -17.48
CA LEU A 23 12.19 -24.89 -16.07
C LEU A 23 13.35 -25.71 -15.54
N CYS A 24 13.99 -25.19 -14.50
CA CYS A 24 15.03 -25.86 -13.75
C CYS A 24 14.48 -26.29 -12.38
N THR A 25 14.75 -27.54 -12.00
CA THR A 25 14.35 -28.11 -10.70
C THR A 25 15.55 -28.68 -9.98
N TYR A 26 15.42 -28.88 -8.67
CA TYR A 26 16.48 -29.49 -7.87
C TYR A 26 16.44 -31.01 -7.92
N THR A 27 17.55 -31.62 -8.31
CA THR A 27 17.81 -33.05 -8.18
C THR A 27 18.88 -33.21 -7.09
N PRO A 28 18.55 -33.88 -5.97
CA PRO A 28 19.00 -33.72 -4.55
C PRO A 28 19.95 -32.59 -4.12
N HIS A 29 20.95 -32.25 -4.92
CA HIS A 29 21.97 -31.24 -4.61
C HIS A 29 22.25 -30.26 -5.76
N LEU A 30 21.75 -30.50 -6.97
CA LEU A 30 22.06 -29.73 -8.17
C LEU A 30 20.79 -29.21 -8.83
N LEU A 31 20.88 -27.98 -9.33
CA LEU A 31 19.87 -27.40 -10.21
C LEU A 31 20.09 -27.98 -11.62
N GLN A 32 19.07 -28.65 -12.15
CA GLN A 32 19.11 -29.28 -13.47
C GLN A 32 17.91 -28.81 -14.31
N LEU A 33 18.11 -28.73 -15.62
CA LEU A 33 17.04 -28.51 -16.57
C LEU A 33 16.05 -29.68 -16.50
N SER A 34 14.78 -29.36 -16.24
CA SER A 34 13.70 -30.33 -16.08
C SER A 34 12.81 -30.40 -17.31
N ALA A 35 12.39 -29.23 -17.82
CA ALA A 35 11.52 -29.12 -18.98
C ALA A 35 11.74 -27.79 -19.71
N TYR A 36 11.32 -27.71 -20.97
CA TYR A 36 11.23 -26.50 -21.77
C TYR A 36 10.13 -26.67 -22.81
N GLY A 37 9.57 -25.58 -23.33
CA GLY A 37 8.43 -25.68 -24.23
C GLY A 37 8.06 -24.39 -24.96
N THR A 38 7.01 -24.50 -25.78
CA THR A 38 6.49 -23.47 -26.69
C THR A 38 5.07 -23.05 -26.33
N GLY A 39 4.36 -23.83 -25.50
CA GLY A 39 2.99 -23.62 -25.04
C GLY A 39 2.82 -22.48 -24.03
N GLY A 40 3.86 -21.67 -23.83
CA GLY A 40 3.83 -20.46 -23.03
C GLY A 40 3.46 -20.72 -21.57
N LEU A 41 2.76 -19.76 -20.97
CA LEU A 41 2.52 -19.77 -19.52
C LEU A 41 1.66 -20.94 -19.04
N SER A 42 0.70 -21.39 -19.85
CA SER A 42 -0.20 -22.49 -19.48
C SER A 42 0.53 -23.82 -19.38
N GLU A 43 1.44 -24.08 -20.32
CA GLU A 43 2.28 -25.28 -20.31
C GLU A 43 3.29 -25.24 -19.16
N LEU A 44 3.97 -24.10 -18.96
CA LEU A 44 4.87 -23.89 -17.83
C LEU A 44 4.19 -24.15 -16.48
N LYS A 45 2.94 -23.70 -16.31
CA LYS A 45 2.16 -23.95 -15.09
C LYS A 45 1.90 -25.43 -14.82
N ALA A 46 1.65 -26.22 -15.85
CA ALA A 46 1.45 -27.66 -15.71
C ALA A 46 2.74 -28.32 -15.19
N HIS A 47 3.89 -27.95 -15.74
CA HIS A 47 5.18 -28.47 -15.27
C HIS A 47 5.57 -27.99 -13.87
N LEU A 48 5.26 -26.74 -13.52
CA LEU A 48 5.48 -26.22 -12.16
C LEU A 48 4.61 -26.93 -11.11
N HIS A 49 3.41 -27.38 -11.49
CA HIS A 49 2.53 -28.16 -10.62
C HIS A 49 3.12 -29.55 -10.31
N ASP A 50 3.84 -30.14 -11.25
CA ASP A 50 4.47 -31.45 -11.08
C ASP A 50 5.83 -31.38 -10.35
N CYS A 51 6.31 -30.18 -10.02
CA CYS A 51 7.56 -30.00 -9.28
C CYS A 51 7.38 -30.28 -7.79
N ASP A 52 8.37 -30.93 -7.18
CA ASP A 52 8.47 -31.15 -5.72
C ASP A 52 8.81 -29.84 -4.96
N GLY A 53 7.96 -28.83 -5.12
CA GLY A 53 7.90 -27.61 -4.31
C GLY A 53 8.87 -26.48 -4.65
N ILE A 54 9.93 -26.70 -5.42
CA ILE A 54 10.82 -25.60 -5.86
C ILE A 54 11.11 -25.70 -7.36
N GLY A 55 10.81 -24.63 -8.10
CA GLY A 55 11.14 -24.49 -9.51
C GLY A 55 11.64 -23.09 -9.85
N ILE A 56 12.71 -23.01 -10.65
CA ILE A 56 13.23 -21.76 -11.21
C ILE A 56 12.97 -21.81 -12.70
N ALA A 57 12.09 -20.96 -13.21
CA ALA A 57 11.75 -20.90 -14.62
C ALA A 57 12.28 -19.62 -15.26
N PHE A 58 12.70 -19.74 -16.52
CA PHE A 58 13.03 -18.61 -17.37
C PHE A 58 11.95 -18.50 -18.45
N TYR A 59 11.33 -17.33 -18.57
CA TYR A 59 10.16 -17.13 -19.43
C TYR A 59 10.33 -15.88 -20.31
N ARG A 60 10.02 -16.02 -21.61
CA ARG A 60 10.00 -14.94 -22.60
C ARG A 60 8.57 -14.48 -22.87
N GLU A 61 8.27 -13.21 -22.58
CA GLU A 61 6.99 -12.59 -22.94
C GLU A 61 7.02 -12.05 -24.38
N GLU A 62 6.06 -12.47 -25.21
CA GLU A 62 6.01 -12.14 -26.64
C GLU A 62 5.41 -10.73 -26.94
N LYS A 63 4.94 -9.99 -25.93
CA LYS A 63 4.19 -8.75 -26.16
C LYS A 63 5.09 -7.56 -26.51
N VAL A 64 5.12 -7.20 -27.80
CA VAL A 64 5.60 -5.93 -28.42
C VAL A 64 7.08 -5.56 -28.18
N LYS A 65 7.73 -6.07 -27.13
CA LYS A 65 9.17 -6.17 -26.95
C LYS A 65 9.45 -7.46 -26.17
N PRO A 66 10.32 -8.36 -26.65
CA PRO A 66 10.65 -9.57 -25.90
C PRO A 66 11.24 -9.17 -24.56
N GLY A 67 10.47 -9.42 -23.51
CA GLY A 67 10.87 -9.25 -22.12
C GLY A 67 11.15 -10.60 -21.51
N PHE A 68 12.17 -10.67 -20.65
CA PHE A 68 12.54 -11.90 -19.98
C PHE A 68 12.21 -11.80 -18.50
N ALA A 69 11.64 -12.86 -17.95
CA ALA A 69 11.34 -12.98 -16.54
C ALA A 69 11.96 -14.25 -15.96
N VAL A 70 12.60 -14.11 -14.81
CA VAL A 70 13.01 -15.23 -13.96
C VAL A 70 11.91 -15.43 -12.92
N ILE A 71 11.26 -16.58 -12.96
CA ILE A 71 10.12 -16.93 -12.10
C ILE A 71 10.60 -17.94 -11.06
N ASN A 72 10.53 -17.55 -9.79
CA ASN A 72 10.84 -18.40 -8.65
C ASN A 72 9.54 -18.93 -8.05
N TYR A 73 9.25 -20.21 -8.30
CA TYR A 73 8.16 -20.91 -7.63
C TYR A 73 8.68 -21.63 -6.39
N ILE A 74 8.20 -21.22 -5.22
CA ILE A 74 8.59 -21.81 -3.94
C ILE A 74 7.32 -22.14 -3.16
N SER A 75 6.95 -23.42 -3.12
CA SER A 75 5.82 -23.91 -2.35
C SER A 75 5.95 -23.52 -0.87
N PRO A 76 4.84 -23.13 -0.21
CA PRO A 76 4.86 -22.77 1.21
C PRO A 76 5.33 -23.90 2.13
N ASP A 77 5.22 -25.16 1.67
CA ASP A 77 5.59 -26.35 2.46
C ASP A 77 7.11 -26.61 2.51
N ILE A 78 7.90 -25.81 1.79
CA ILE A 78 9.35 -25.94 1.71
C ILE A 78 10.03 -25.28 2.92
N GLU A 79 11.02 -25.99 3.48
CA GLU A 79 11.88 -25.51 4.57
C GLU A 79 12.61 -24.19 4.20
N ASP A 80 12.73 -23.27 5.15
CA ASP A 80 13.27 -21.92 4.93
C ASP A 80 14.68 -21.91 4.32
N TRP A 81 15.57 -22.82 4.74
CA TRP A 81 16.92 -22.89 4.17
C TRP A 81 16.93 -23.28 2.69
N ARG A 82 15.96 -24.10 2.24
CA ARG A 82 15.82 -24.46 0.82
C ARG A 82 15.28 -23.29 0.02
N ARG A 83 14.36 -22.50 0.60
CA ARG A 83 13.86 -21.25 0.03
C ARG A 83 14.98 -20.24 -0.17
N GLU A 84 15.80 -20.00 0.85
CA GLU A 84 16.97 -19.10 0.75
C GLU A 84 17.98 -19.58 -0.30
N LYS A 85 18.25 -20.89 -0.33
CA LYS A 85 19.11 -21.50 -1.36
C LYS A 85 18.53 -21.31 -2.76
N ALA A 86 17.24 -21.52 -2.95
CA ALA A 86 16.54 -21.34 -4.23
C ALA A 86 16.64 -19.90 -4.74
N LEU A 87 16.47 -18.91 -3.86
CA LEU A 87 16.64 -17.49 -4.21
C LEU A 87 18.10 -17.15 -4.56
N THR A 88 19.06 -17.72 -3.83
CA THR A 88 20.50 -17.53 -4.11
C THR A 88 20.87 -18.12 -5.46
N ASP A 89 20.44 -19.34 -5.74
CA ASP A 89 20.72 -20.01 -7.02
C ASP A 89 19.97 -19.33 -8.18
N SER A 90 18.74 -18.83 -7.95
CA SER A 90 17.99 -18.02 -8.92
C SER A 90 18.74 -16.76 -9.31
N ASN A 91 19.32 -16.03 -8.35
CA ASN A 91 20.13 -14.86 -8.65
C ASN A 91 21.35 -15.21 -9.50
N ARG A 92 22.01 -16.34 -9.23
CA ARG A 92 23.13 -16.83 -10.06
C ARG A 92 22.70 -17.19 -11.48
N VAL A 93 21.57 -17.87 -11.62
CA VAL A 93 20.95 -18.20 -12.91
C VAL A 93 20.63 -16.92 -13.68
N ALA A 94 20.07 -15.92 -13.01
CA ALA A 94 19.74 -14.63 -13.59
C ALA A 94 20.99 -13.84 -14.00
N GLU A 95 22.06 -13.87 -13.21
CA GLU A 95 23.35 -13.25 -13.56
C GLU A 95 24.02 -13.94 -14.75
N GLU A 96 23.96 -15.28 -14.82
CA GLU A 96 24.61 -16.07 -15.87
C GLU A 96 23.90 -15.93 -17.21
N PHE A 97 22.57 -15.97 -17.20
CA PHE A 97 21.77 -15.90 -18.42
C PHE A 97 21.58 -14.47 -18.89
N THR A 98 21.15 -13.58 -18.01
CA THR A 98 20.59 -12.31 -18.44
C THR A 98 21.59 -11.16 -18.40
N LYS A 99 22.41 -11.09 -19.45
CA LYS A 99 23.11 -9.85 -19.85
C LYS A 99 22.13 -8.74 -20.26
N THR A 100 20.90 -9.13 -20.61
CA THR A 100 19.77 -8.25 -20.95
C THR A 100 18.86 -8.06 -19.73
N GLY A 101 18.32 -6.86 -19.54
CA GLY A 101 17.45 -6.55 -18.40
C GLY A 101 16.28 -7.53 -18.28
N HIS A 102 16.08 -8.07 -17.08
CA HIS A 102 15.06 -9.07 -16.77
C HIS A 102 14.32 -8.67 -15.49
N GLY A 103 13.06 -9.10 -15.38
CA GLY A 103 12.30 -9.01 -14.15
C GLY A 103 12.42 -10.30 -13.33
N THR A 104 12.48 -10.19 -12.01
CA THR A 104 12.43 -11.36 -11.12
C THR A 104 11.09 -11.41 -10.40
N LEU A 105 10.38 -12.54 -10.49
CA LEU A 105 9.06 -12.74 -9.91
C LEU A 105 9.10 -13.95 -8.96
N THR A 106 8.88 -13.73 -7.68
CA THR A 106 8.79 -14.82 -6.68
C THR A 106 7.34 -15.06 -6.29
N ILE A 107 6.89 -16.31 -6.41
CA ILE A 107 5.52 -16.74 -6.15
C ILE A 107 5.48 -17.98 -5.25
N ASP A 108 4.48 -18.05 -4.38
CA ASP A 108 4.21 -19.21 -3.53
C ASP A 108 3.07 -20.11 -4.04
N HIS A 109 2.19 -19.54 -4.87
CA HIS A 109 1.03 -20.24 -5.41
C HIS A 109 0.88 -20.00 -6.92
N LEU A 110 0.56 -21.06 -7.68
CA LEU A 110 0.45 -21.01 -9.15
C LEU A 110 -0.69 -20.13 -9.68
N ALA A 111 -1.66 -19.81 -8.81
CA ALA A 111 -2.72 -18.85 -9.13
C ALA A 111 -2.18 -17.42 -9.31
N ASN A 112 -1.10 -17.06 -8.60
CA ASN A 112 -0.48 -15.73 -8.64
C ASN A 112 0.39 -15.52 -9.89
N LEU A 113 0.75 -16.63 -10.56
CA LEU A 113 1.48 -16.60 -11.81
C LEU A 113 0.54 -16.18 -12.95
N THR A 114 0.38 -14.89 -13.20
CA THR A 114 -0.52 -14.36 -14.23
C THR A 114 0.30 -13.66 -15.31
N PRO A 115 -0.20 -13.57 -16.56
CA PRO A 115 0.48 -12.78 -17.59
C PRO A 115 0.71 -11.33 -17.15
N THR A 116 -0.22 -10.78 -16.35
CA THR A 116 -0.11 -9.45 -15.76
C THR A 116 1.02 -9.33 -14.73
N SER A 117 1.22 -10.33 -13.86
CA SER A 117 2.31 -10.28 -12.87
C SER A 117 3.68 -10.43 -13.52
N ILE A 118 3.79 -11.26 -14.55
CA ILE A 118 5.01 -11.39 -15.37
C ILE A 118 5.31 -10.07 -16.09
N HIS A 119 4.31 -9.49 -16.76
CA HIS A 119 4.47 -8.22 -17.46
C HIS A 119 4.92 -7.10 -16.51
N GLN A 120 4.32 -7.04 -15.31
CA GLN A 120 4.70 -6.08 -14.29
C GLN A 120 6.16 -6.29 -13.83
N ALA A 121 6.62 -7.54 -13.67
CA ALA A 121 8.02 -7.84 -13.32
C ALA A 121 8.98 -7.35 -14.40
N ILE A 122 8.64 -7.57 -15.67
CA ILE A 122 9.44 -7.14 -16.82
C ILE A 122 9.53 -5.62 -16.93
N VAL A 123 8.42 -4.90 -16.69
CA VAL A 123 8.37 -3.44 -16.82
C VAL A 123 9.11 -2.73 -15.68
N THR A 124 9.14 -3.32 -14.48
CA THR A 124 9.81 -2.74 -13.31
C THR A 124 10.80 -3.74 -12.70
N PRO A 125 11.96 -3.98 -13.35
CA PRO A 125 12.91 -5.02 -12.94
C PRO A 125 13.59 -4.74 -11.59
N ASP A 126 13.70 -3.46 -11.20
CA ASP A 126 14.35 -3.05 -9.94
C ASP A 126 13.48 -3.25 -8.70
N SER A 127 12.20 -3.56 -8.88
CA SER A 127 11.26 -3.75 -7.77
C SER A 127 11.15 -5.24 -7.44
N PRO A 128 11.23 -5.63 -6.16
CA PRO A 128 11.01 -7.00 -5.75
C PRO A 128 9.53 -7.37 -5.92
N HIS A 129 9.22 -8.24 -6.86
CA HIS A 129 7.86 -8.74 -7.07
C HIS A 129 7.71 -10.06 -6.34
N THR A 130 7.34 -9.96 -5.06
CA THR A 130 6.98 -11.13 -4.25
C THR A 130 5.47 -11.13 -4.07
N ILE A 131 4.78 -12.08 -4.71
CA ILE A 131 3.33 -12.25 -4.54
C ILE A 131 3.11 -13.44 -3.62
N GLN A 132 2.92 -13.15 -2.34
CA GLN A 132 2.51 -14.15 -1.35
C GLN A 132 1.00 -14.24 -1.31
N THR A 133 0.50 -15.46 -1.33
CA THR A 133 -0.91 -15.74 -1.03
C THR A 133 -1.04 -15.60 0.48
N GLU A 134 -1.48 -14.44 0.94
CA GLU A 134 -2.02 -14.32 2.29
C GLU A 134 -3.23 -15.25 2.36
N PHE A 135 -3.01 -16.52 2.75
CA PHE A 135 -4.09 -17.34 3.24
C PHE A 135 -4.60 -16.64 4.49
N ASP A 136 -5.63 -15.82 4.31
CA ASP A 136 -6.45 -15.26 5.37
C ASP A 136 -7.05 -16.44 6.14
N ILE A 137 -6.27 -17.00 7.06
CA ILE A 137 -6.81 -17.85 8.11
C ILE A 137 -7.75 -16.91 8.88
N PRO A 138 -9.08 -17.14 8.87
CA PRO A 138 -10.01 -16.26 9.53
C PRO A 138 -9.57 -16.12 11.00
N PRO A 139 -9.51 -14.89 11.57
CA PRO A 139 -8.89 -14.61 12.86
C PRO A 139 -9.54 -15.30 14.08
N SER A 140 -10.50 -16.22 13.87
CA SER A 140 -11.35 -16.79 14.92
C SER A 140 -10.81 -18.08 15.56
N LEU A 141 -9.63 -18.60 15.18
CA LEU A 141 -9.14 -19.89 15.68
C LEU A 141 -7.72 -19.93 16.27
N LEU A 142 -7.05 -18.79 16.44
CA LEU A 142 -5.76 -18.75 17.15
C LEU A 142 -5.89 -17.97 18.46
N GLU A 143 -5.73 -18.70 19.56
CA GLU A 143 -5.59 -18.17 20.92
C GLU A 143 -4.47 -17.11 20.99
N PRO A 144 -4.60 -16.11 21.88
CA PRO A 144 -3.69 -14.98 21.91
C PRO A 144 -2.40 -15.34 22.68
N MET A 145 -1.43 -15.92 21.99
CA MET A 145 -0.06 -15.96 22.50
C MET A 145 0.71 -14.73 22.00
N ARG A 146 0.89 -13.79 22.94
CA ARG A 146 1.80 -12.63 22.88
C ARG A 146 3.01 -12.85 21.95
N ARG A 147 3.25 -11.90 21.03
CA ARG A 147 4.54 -11.20 20.89
C ARG A 147 4.43 -10.00 19.92
N SER A 148 4.64 -8.82 20.51
CA SER A 148 5.25 -7.59 20.00
C SER A 148 5.34 -7.38 18.48
N PHE A 149 4.52 -6.43 18.01
CA PHE A 149 4.56 -5.77 16.72
C PHE A 149 5.04 -4.32 16.93
N THR A 150 6.10 -3.89 16.25
CA THR A 150 6.33 -2.49 15.90
C THR A 150 7.04 -2.43 14.56
N GLU A 151 6.27 -2.45 13.48
CA GLU A 151 6.76 -2.02 12.18
C GLU A 151 5.63 -1.31 11.43
N SER A 152 5.63 0.02 11.52
CA SER A 152 4.89 0.93 10.64
C SER A 152 5.39 2.36 10.87
N TYR A 153 5.66 3.06 9.77
CA TYR A 153 6.06 4.47 9.61
C TYR A 153 7.56 4.82 9.67
N ALA A 154 8.18 4.80 8.49
CA ALA A 154 9.25 5.73 8.13
C ALA A 154 8.96 6.29 6.72
N PRO A 155 8.76 7.62 6.54
CA PRO A 155 8.71 8.21 5.22
C PRO A 155 10.12 8.50 4.71
N HIS A 156 10.27 8.39 3.39
CA HIS A 156 11.44 8.69 2.56
C HIS A 156 12.41 9.76 3.12
N ALA A 157 13.68 9.36 3.32
CA ALA A 157 14.81 10.26 3.48
C ALA A 157 15.85 9.98 2.39
N ALA A 158 16.20 11.02 1.64
CA ALA A 158 17.18 10.99 0.55
C ALA A 158 18.60 10.73 1.07
N VAL A 159 19.34 9.91 0.34
CA VAL A 159 20.75 9.59 0.59
C VAL A 159 21.64 10.77 0.14
N PRO A 160 22.57 11.29 0.95
CA PRO A 160 23.57 12.23 0.47
C PRO A 160 24.75 11.47 -0.16
N VAL A 161 25.08 11.87 -1.38
CA VAL A 161 26.29 11.50 -2.13
C VAL A 161 27.53 11.91 -1.33
N GLN A 162 28.32 10.93 -0.86
CA GLN A 162 29.65 11.19 -0.31
C GLN A 162 30.65 11.31 -1.46
N LYS A 163 31.20 12.51 -1.65
CA LYS A 163 32.38 12.74 -2.48
C LYS A 163 33.63 12.48 -1.65
N THR A 164 34.39 11.49 -2.07
CA THR A 164 35.77 11.26 -1.64
C THR A 164 36.67 12.38 -2.17
N ALA A 165 37.27 13.16 -1.27
CA ALA A 165 38.44 13.98 -1.58
C ALA A 165 39.31 14.08 -0.32
N SER A 166 40.18 13.08 -0.17
CA SER A 166 41.42 13.20 0.60
C SER A 166 42.39 14.07 -0.20
N MET A 167 42.87 15.17 0.38
CA MET A 167 44.22 15.71 0.13
C MET A 167 44.66 16.60 1.30
N PHE A 168 45.95 16.47 1.63
CA PHE A 168 46.80 17.31 2.49
C PHE A 168 46.94 16.99 3.99
N SER A 169 47.93 16.13 4.21
CA SER A 169 48.96 16.18 5.25
C SER A 169 49.38 17.57 5.74
N GLY A 170 49.81 17.64 7.02
CA GLY A 170 50.82 18.62 7.44
C GLY A 170 50.73 19.15 8.88
N LEU A 171 51.45 18.49 9.79
CA LEU A 171 52.30 19.06 10.86
C LEU A 171 51.94 20.44 11.47
N SER A 172 51.72 20.49 12.80
CA SER A 172 52.64 21.16 13.74
C SER A 172 52.11 21.21 15.19
N LEU A 173 52.98 20.85 16.12
CA LEU A 173 52.92 21.20 17.54
C LEU A 173 53.04 22.73 17.69
N LEU A 174 52.38 23.32 18.71
CA LEU A 174 53.00 24.06 19.84
C LEU A 174 52.04 25.03 20.56
N LYS A 175 51.99 24.83 21.89
CA LYS A 175 51.83 25.82 22.97
C LYS A 175 52.05 27.31 22.63
N ARG A 176 51.11 28.16 23.08
CA ARG A 176 51.28 29.46 23.80
C ARG A 176 49.87 30.02 24.06
N LYS A 177 49.32 30.14 25.28
CA LYS A 177 49.65 30.98 26.46
C LYS A 177 49.85 32.47 26.16
N GLY A 178 48.79 33.27 26.36
CA GLY A 178 48.85 34.50 27.18
C GLY A 178 48.41 35.83 26.57
N ARG A 179 47.66 36.58 27.40
CA ARG A 179 47.36 38.04 27.46
C ARG A 179 46.24 38.57 26.55
N LYS A 180 45.14 39.16 27.07
CA LYS A 180 44.89 40.39 27.87
C LYS A 180 44.97 41.70 27.06
N GLY A 181 43.83 42.41 27.06
CA GLY A 181 43.63 43.84 26.69
C GLY A 181 42.94 44.00 25.33
N SER A 182 42.02 44.91 25.06
CA SER A 182 41.26 45.91 25.83
C SER A 182 40.31 46.62 24.83
N HIS A 183 39.12 47.01 25.28
CA HIS A 183 38.29 48.14 24.84
C HIS A 183 38.04 48.48 23.35
N SER A 184 36.77 48.34 22.93
CA SER A 184 35.90 49.26 22.14
C SER A 184 34.54 48.56 22.05
N ILE A 185 33.42 49.00 22.65
CA ILE A 185 32.54 50.14 22.32
C ILE A 185 32.48 50.41 20.82
N ASP A 186 31.46 49.84 20.18
CA ASP A 186 30.68 50.38 19.05
C ASP A 186 29.48 49.43 18.86
N GLU A 187 28.30 49.85 19.29
CA GLU A 187 27.26 50.54 18.50
C GLU A 187 26.22 49.54 17.96
N ASP A 188 25.04 49.62 18.57
CA ASP A 188 23.79 49.04 18.11
C ASP A 188 23.46 49.56 16.71
N LEU A 189 23.58 48.70 15.69
CA LEU A 189 22.93 48.92 14.40
C LEU A 189 21.77 47.92 14.24
N PRO A 190 20.55 48.40 13.93
CA PRO A 190 19.41 47.54 13.66
C PRO A 190 19.61 46.78 12.33
N PRO A 191 19.01 45.58 12.18
CA PRO A 191 19.13 44.79 10.96
C PRO A 191 18.53 45.52 9.76
N PRO A 192 19.08 45.30 8.54
CA PRO A 192 18.58 45.94 7.34
C PRO A 192 17.15 45.49 7.00
N PRO A 193 16.32 46.36 6.38
CA PRO A 193 14.98 46.00 5.95
C PRO A 193 15.02 44.91 4.87
N THR A 194 14.07 43.99 4.97
CA THR A 194 13.83 42.95 3.96
C THR A 194 13.41 43.59 2.62
N PRO A 195 13.90 43.06 1.48
CA PRO A 195 13.63 43.65 0.16
C PRO A 195 12.14 43.59 -0.23
N PRO A 196 11.67 44.49 -1.12
CA PRO A 196 10.26 44.61 -1.51
C PRO A 196 9.74 43.34 -2.18
N LYS A 197 8.58 42.88 -1.70
CA LYS A 197 7.87 41.70 -2.17
C LYS A 197 7.23 41.96 -3.54
N ASP A 198 7.73 41.27 -4.57
CA ASP A 198 7.19 41.33 -5.93
C ASP A 198 5.73 40.86 -6.01
N LYS A 199 5.01 41.51 -6.92
CA LYS A 199 3.56 41.42 -7.16
C LYS A 199 3.17 40.04 -7.75
N PRO A 200 1.93 39.58 -7.50
CA PRO A 200 1.48 38.26 -7.93
C PRO A 200 1.23 38.18 -9.44
N ALA A 201 1.65 37.05 -10.02
CA ALA A 201 1.31 36.60 -11.37
C ALA A 201 -0.19 36.21 -11.49
N PRO A 202 -0.79 36.31 -12.69
CA PRO A 202 -2.21 36.05 -12.91
C PRO A 202 -2.57 34.55 -12.91
N PRO A 203 -3.86 34.21 -12.72
CA PRO A 203 -4.31 32.84 -12.49
C PRO A 203 -4.28 31.99 -13.77
N ASN A 204 -3.54 30.88 -13.71
CA ASN A 204 -3.64 29.79 -14.67
C ASN A 204 -5.01 29.11 -14.57
N TYR A 205 -5.89 29.41 -15.52
CA TYR A 205 -7.07 28.62 -15.85
C TYR A 205 -6.62 27.22 -16.31
N ARG A 206 -6.81 26.19 -15.48
CA ARG A 206 -6.86 24.80 -15.95
C ARG A 206 -8.30 24.47 -16.32
N PHE A 207 -8.53 24.38 -17.62
CA PHE A 207 -9.69 23.75 -18.23
C PHE A 207 -9.68 22.25 -17.91
N HIS A 208 -10.75 21.76 -17.29
CA HIS A 208 -11.12 20.35 -17.32
C HIS A 208 -11.83 20.05 -18.66
N PRO A 209 -11.52 18.96 -19.38
CA PRO A 209 -12.33 18.53 -20.51
C PRO A 209 -13.61 17.80 -20.03
N PRO A 210 -14.70 17.83 -20.83
CA PRO A 210 -15.97 17.20 -20.50
C PRO A 210 -15.99 15.71 -20.92
N PRO A 211 -16.76 14.84 -20.25
CA PRO A 211 -17.07 13.51 -20.79
C PRO A 211 -18.27 13.59 -21.76
N MET A 212 -18.03 13.24 -23.02
CA MET A 212 -19.05 12.76 -23.97
C MET A 212 -19.19 11.24 -23.79
N ASN A 213 -20.37 10.73 -23.43
CA ASN A 213 -21.53 10.33 -24.26
C ASN A 213 -21.46 8.89 -24.84
N SER A 214 -22.27 8.01 -24.21
CA SER A 214 -23.35 7.18 -24.78
C SER A 214 -23.10 5.98 -25.73
N TYR A 215 -23.93 4.94 -25.50
CA TYR A 215 -24.39 3.79 -26.33
C TYR A 215 -23.50 2.52 -26.36
N SER A 216 -23.98 1.26 -26.41
CA SER A 216 -25.17 0.51 -25.96
C SER A 216 -25.05 -0.94 -26.52
N LEU A 217 -25.63 -1.95 -25.82
CA LEU A 217 -26.00 -3.32 -26.26
C LEU A 217 -24.84 -4.32 -26.55
N GLY A 218 -24.85 -5.61 -26.16
CA GLY A 218 -25.82 -6.45 -25.46
C GLY A 218 -25.37 -7.93 -25.36
N VAL A 219 -26.19 -8.73 -24.65
CA VAL A 219 -26.42 -10.20 -24.76
C VAL A 219 -25.57 -11.21 -23.96
N ALA A 220 -26.22 -11.70 -22.88
CA ALA A 220 -26.39 -13.07 -22.35
C ALA A 220 -25.22 -14.03 -22.05
N SER A 221 -25.14 -14.50 -20.79
CA SER A 221 -25.56 -15.88 -20.43
C SER A 221 -25.61 -16.15 -18.92
N ARG A 222 -26.47 -17.11 -18.58
CA ARG A 222 -27.00 -17.52 -17.27
C ARG A 222 -25.99 -18.31 -16.43
N SER A 223 -26.07 -18.20 -15.10
CA SER A 223 -26.34 -19.35 -14.22
C SER A 223 -26.74 -18.90 -12.81
N ARG A 224 -27.70 -19.63 -12.22
CA ARG A 224 -28.35 -19.46 -10.92
C ARG A 224 -27.76 -20.45 -9.90
N MET A 225 -28.20 -20.27 -8.65
CA MET A 225 -28.16 -21.16 -7.46
C MET A 225 -27.12 -20.68 -6.44
N ASP A 226 -27.39 -20.56 -5.15
CA ASP A 226 -28.61 -20.64 -4.34
C ASP A 226 -28.27 -19.92 -3.01
N MET A 227 -29.25 -19.25 -2.41
CA MET A 227 -29.17 -18.68 -1.06
C MET A 227 -29.85 -19.63 -0.07
N PRO A 228 -29.52 -19.53 1.23
CA PRO A 228 -30.62 -19.25 2.15
C PRO A 228 -30.34 -18.18 3.23
N GLU A 229 -31.45 -17.51 3.51
CA GLU A 229 -31.77 -16.43 4.44
C GLU A 229 -31.15 -16.46 5.86
N ARG A 230 -30.95 -15.26 6.43
CA ARG A 230 -31.63 -14.92 7.69
C ARG A 230 -31.93 -13.42 7.83
N ARG A 231 -33.21 -13.16 8.04
CA ARG A 231 -33.90 -11.87 8.17
C ARG A 231 -33.63 -11.20 9.54
N ARG A 232 -33.65 -9.87 9.58
CA ARG A 232 -34.54 -9.14 10.51
C ARG A 232 -34.89 -7.73 9.99
N SER A 233 -36.19 -7.60 9.79
CA SER A 233 -37.02 -6.47 9.41
C SER A 233 -37.15 -5.43 10.53
N VAL A 234 -37.23 -4.14 10.17
CA VAL A 234 -38.36 -3.23 10.49
C VAL A 234 -38.20 -1.89 9.76
N SER A 235 -39.00 -1.67 8.71
CA SER A 235 -39.40 -0.32 8.26
C SER A 235 -40.84 -0.38 7.77
N GLU A 236 -41.67 0.48 8.36
CA GLU A 236 -43.12 0.53 8.19
C GLU A 236 -43.51 1.93 7.68
N PHE A 237 -44.45 1.94 6.74
CA PHE A 237 -45.27 3.06 6.22
C PHE A 237 -44.68 4.07 5.20
N ALA A 238 -45.02 3.83 3.93
CA ALA A 238 -45.86 4.71 3.08
C ALA A 238 -45.81 4.18 1.62
N ILE A 239 -46.73 3.30 1.19
CA ILE A 239 -47.97 3.62 0.44
C ILE A 239 -47.75 4.61 -0.74
N ILE A 240 -47.33 4.09 -1.90
CA ILE A 240 -47.85 4.48 -3.22
C ILE A 240 -47.94 3.21 -4.07
N SER A 241 -49.16 2.84 -4.44
CA SER A 241 -49.50 1.67 -5.25
C SER A 241 -49.62 2.07 -6.73
N HIS A 242 -48.93 1.35 -7.60
CA HIS A 242 -49.30 1.19 -9.00
C HIS A 242 -49.22 -0.30 -9.35
N HIS A 243 -50.36 -0.82 -9.80
CA HIS A 243 -50.55 -2.16 -10.32
C HIS A 243 -50.18 -2.14 -11.81
N ASP A 244 -49.43 -3.13 -12.30
CA ASP A 244 -49.79 -3.77 -13.55
C ASP A 244 -49.19 -5.18 -13.73
N HIS A 245 -50.00 -5.99 -14.40
CA HIS A 245 -49.98 -7.44 -14.55
C HIS A 245 -48.82 -8.05 -15.35
N SER A 246 -48.45 -9.30 -15.03
CA SER A 246 -48.49 -10.43 -16.00
C SER A 246 -47.99 -11.77 -15.43
N PHE A 247 -48.80 -12.83 -15.67
CA PHE A 247 -48.44 -14.25 -15.89
C PHE A 247 -47.74 -15.03 -14.74
N SER A 248 -47.98 -16.31 -14.46
CA SER A 248 -48.67 -17.45 -15.08
C SER A 248 -48.70 -18.58 -14.04
N GLU A 249 -49.70 -19.48 -14.11
CA GLU A 249 -49.66 -20.93 -13.74
C GLU A 249 -49.15 -21.36 -12.33
N SER A 250 -49.74 -22.27 -11.58
CA SER A 250 -50.87 -23.21 -11.76
C SER A 250 -51.07 -23.93 -10.41
N ASP A 251 -52.22 -24.62 -10.31
CA ASP A 251 -52.59 -25.66 -9.34
C ASP A 251 -53.21 -25.32 -7.97
N GLU A 252 -54.52 -25.56 -7.96
CA GLU A 252 -55.29 -26.38 -7.02
C GLU A 252 -55.22 -26.02 -5.52
N SER A 253 -56.26 -25.36 -5.02
CA SER A 253 -57.35 -26.09 -4.33
C SER A 253 -58.48 -25.15 -3.88
N SER A 254 -59.69 -25.64 -4.12
CA SER A 254 -61.02 -25.18 -3.74
C SER A 254 -61.16 -24.50 -2.36
N VAL A 255 -61.92 -23.39 -2.29
CA VAL A 255 -63.17 -23.26 -1.47
C VAL A 255 -64.08 -22.16 -2.07
N LEU A 256 -65.33 -22.52 -2.31
CA LEU A 256 -66.49 -21.70 -2.70
C LEU A 256 -66.87 -20.65 -1.64
N VAL A 257 -67.08 -19.38 -2.02
CA VAL A 257 -68.20 -18.54 -1.50
C VAL A 257 -68.64 -17.51 -2.57
N GLU A 258 -69.95 -17.39 -2.73
CA GLU A 258 -70.73 -16.63 -3.73
C GLU A 258 -70.76 -15.09 -3.53
N ARG A 259 -70.78 -14.36 -4.68
CA ARG A 259 -71.61 -13.20 -5.16
C ARG A 259 -72.19 -12.13 -4.19
N PRO A 260 -72.68 -10.95 -4.65
CA PRO A 260 -72.54 -10.20 -5.93
C PRO A 260 -72.34 -8.64 -5.78
N PRO A 261 -72.17 -7.88 -6.89
CA PRO A 261 -72.09 -6.39 -6.93
C PRO A 261 -73.32 -5.72 -7.57
N SER A 262 -73.58 -4.42 -7.28
CA SER A 262 -74.29 -3.43 -8.15
C SER A 262 -74.62 -2.11 -7.40
N PRO A 263 -75.13 -1.01 -8.04
CA PRO A 263 -74.64 -0.30 -9.23
C PRO A 263 -74.76 1.26 -9.14
N ILE A 264 -74.30 1.93 -10.20
CA ILE A 264 -74.36 3.37 -10.53
C ILE A 264 -75.79 3.80 -10.95
N VAL A 265 -76.20 5.05 -10.66
CA VAL A 265 -77.45 5.69 -11.12
C VAL A 265 -77.17 7.06 -11.78
N GLN A 266 -77.73 7.29 -12.97
CA GLN A 266 -77.82 8.57 -13.70
C GLN A 266 -79.30 8.98 -13.90
N VAL A 267 -79.57 10.28 -14.04
CA VAL A 267 -80.90 10.92 -14.13
C VAL A 267 -81.19 11.43 -15.58
N PRO A 268 -82.44 11.33 -16.11
CA PRO A 268 -82.78 11.72 -17.49
C PRO A 268 -83.51 13.08 -17.63
N LEU A 269 -83.46 13.64 -18.86
CA LEU A 269 -84.17 14.85 -19.33
C LEU A 269 -85.30 14.50 -20.33
N ALA A 270 -86.47 15.13 -20.20
CA ALA A 270 -87.63 15.11 -21.11
C ALA A 270 -88.29 16.50 -21.10
N GLY A 271 -89.00 17.06 -22.08
CA GLY A 271 -89.48 16.68 -23.42
C GLY A 271 -90.19 17.93 -24.00
N LYS A 272 -89.89 18.33 -25.24
CA LYS A 272 -90.77 18.35 -26.42
C LYS A 272 -92.17 19.03 -26.30
N TRP A 273 -92.25 20.22 -26.91
CA TRP A 273 -93.26 20.80 -27.80
C TRP A 273 -94.65 20.14 -27.92
N ASN A 274 -95.69 20.97 -27.83
CA ASN A 274 -97.01 20.72 -28.43
C ASN A 274 -97.62 22.04 -28.93
N PRO A 275 -97.83 22.23 -30.24
CA PRO A 275 -98.72 23.27 -30.75
C PRO A 275 -99.82 22.66 -31.63
N ALA A 276 -101.02 22.60 -31.08
CA ALA A 276 -102.29 22.60 -31.79
C ALA A 276 -103.23 23.29 -30.78
N GLU A 277 -103.91 24.38 -31.10
CA GLU A 277 -105.20 24.25 -31.76
C GLU A 277 -105.73 25.65 -32.16
N THR A 278 -106.17 25.73 -33.41
CA THR A 278 -107.42 26.38 -33.90
C THR A 278 -107.64 27.90 -33.78
N THR A 279 -107.70 28.51 -34.98
CA THR A 279 -108.79 29.37 -35.50
C THR A 279 -109.02 30.73 -34.80
N VAL A 280 -109.26 31.87 -35.45
CA VAL A 280 -110.21 32.21 -36.52
C VAL A 280 -109.71 33.53 -37.14
N ILE A 281 -109.85 33.68 -38.47
CA ILE A 281 -109.63 34.92 -39.23
C ILE A 281 -110.67 35.95 -38.76
N ALA A 282 -110.22 37.01 -38.08
CA ALA A 282 -111.05 38.14 -37.69
C ALA A 282 -110.50 39.42 -38.36
N ASP A 283 -111.43 40.14 -38.97
CA ASP A 283 -111.34 41.47 -39.58
C ASP A 283 -110.31 42.41 -38.89
N PRO A 284 -109.38 43.07 -39.63
CA PRO A 284 -108.32 43.92 -39.08
C PRO A 284 -108.79 44.99 -38.07
N ALA A 285 -110.02 45.48 -38.17
CA ALA A 285 -110.59 46.47 -37.25
C ALA A 285 -110.90 45.91 -35.85
N GLU A 286 -111.25 44.62 -35.74
CA GLU A 286 -111.65 44.00 -34.48
C GLU A 286 -110.42 43.59 -33.63
N ARG A 287 -109.32 43.19 -34.30
CA ARG A 287 -108.03 42.89 -33.64
C ARG A 287 -107.40 44.14 -33.01
N ALA A 288 -107.59 45.33 -33.61
CA ALA A 288 -107.11 46.59 -33.05
C ALA A 288 -107.84 46.97 -31.74
N ARG A 289 -109.16 46.75 -31.67
CA ARG A 289 -109.95 46.99 -30.45
C ARG A 289 -109.58 46.02 -29.32
N ARG A 290 -109.39 44.72 -29.62
CA ARG A 290 -108.93 43.74 -28.60
C ARG A 290 -107.52 44.04 -28.06
N ARG A 291 -106.60 44.53 -28.89
CA ARG A 291 -105.26 44.93 -28.44
C ARG A 291 -105.28 46.12 -27.48
N GLN A 292 -106.16 47.10 -27.69
CA GLN A 292 -106.26 48.25 -26.79
C GLN A 292 -106.88 47.88 -25.43
N VAL A 293 -107.88 46.99 -25.41
CA VAL A 293 -108.49 46.51 -24.16
C VAL A 293 -107.51 45.63 -23.37
N ALA A 294 -106.84 44.68 -24.04
CA ALA A 294 -105.83 43.83 -23.39
C ALA A 294 -104.62 44.63 -22.87
N ARG A 295 -104.25 45.72 -23.54
CA ARG A 295 -103.16 46.60 -23.10
C ARG A 295 -103.54 47.40 -21.85
N ARG A 296 -104.78 47.91 -21.76
CA ARG A 296 -105.27 48.56 -20.53
C ARG A 296 -105.41 47.60 -19.36
N GLN A 297 -105.80 46.34 -19.61
CA GLN A 297 -105.85 45.32 -18.57
C GLN A 297 -104.45 44.96 -18.05
N ARG A 298 -103.48 44.76 -18.94
CA ARG A 298 -102.08 44.53 -18.52
C ARG A 298 -101.48 45.71 -17.78
N GLU A 299 -101.74 46.94 -18.19
CA GLU A 299 -101.21 48.13 -17.51
C GLU A 299 -101.75 48.26 -16.07
N LEU A 300 -102.97 47.81 -15.79
CA LEU A 300 -103.53 47.78 -14.43
C LEU A 300 -102.94 46.64 -13.58
N GLU A 301 -102.79 45.44 -14.16
CA GLU A 301 -102.17 44.30 -13.47
C GLU A 301 -100.67 44.53 -13.20
N GLU A 302 -99.94 45.12 -14.14
CA GLU A 302 -98.52 45.47 -13.99
C GLU A 302 -98.31 46.56 -12.92
N ALA A 303 -99.24 47.51 -12.78
CA ALA A 303 -99.18 48.53 -11.73
C ALA A 303 -99.40 47.95 -10.32
N GLU A 304 -100.26 46.94 -10.17
CA GLU A 304 -100.45 46.25 -8.88
C GLU A 304 -99.28 45.34 -8.52
N VAL A 305 -98.70 44.65 -9.52
CA VAL A 305 -97.51 43.81 -9.31
C VAL A 305 -96.29 44.67 -8.93
N ALA A 306 -96.10 45.82 -9.58
CA ALA A 306 -94.99 46.73 -9.26
C ALA A 306 -95.03 47.21 -7.80
N ARG A 307 -96.22 47.50 -7.24
CA ARG A 307 -96.36 47.88 -5.82
C ARG A 307 -96.02 46.74 -4.86
N GLN A 308 -96.42 45.50 -5.17
CA GLN A 308 -96.14 44.35 -4.31
C GLN A 308 -94.66 43.94 -4.36
N GLU A 309 -93.98 44.15 -5.48
CA GLU A 309 -92.55 43.86 -5.61
C GLU A 309 -91.67 44.89 -4.87
N GLU A 310 -92.07 46.17 -4.88
CA GLU A 310 -91.39 47.22 -4.11
C GLU A 310 -91.45 46.96 -2.59
N GLU A 311 -92.61 46.51 -2.08
CA GLU A 311 -92.76 46.16 -0.66
C GLU A 311 -91.87 44.95 -0.26
N ARG A 312 -91.74 43.93 -1.11
CA ARG A 312 -90.84 42.79 -0.84
C ARG A 312 -89.36 43.17 -0.89
N GLN A 313 -88.97 44.04 -1.81
CA GLN A 313 -87.57 44.49 -1.91
C GLN A 313 -87.15 45.33 -0.69
N ALA A 314 -88.07 46.14 -0.13
CA ALA A 314 -87.81 46.90 1.08
C ALA A 314 -87.59 46.01 2.33
N GLU A 315 -88.35 44.91 2.45
CA GLU A 315 -88.21 43.97 3.57
C GLU A 315 -86.90 43.18 3.50
N ILE A 316 -86.50 42.75 2.30
CA ILE A 316 -85.23 42.06 2.06
C ILE A 316 -84.04 42.98 2.38
N GLN A 317 -84.11 44.27 2.04
CA GLN A 317 -83.05 45.22 2.35
C GLN A 317 -82.87 45.42 3.86
N ARG A 318 -83.96 45.45 4.64
CA ARG A 318 -83.88 45.60 6.11
C ARG A 318 -83.22 44.39 6.78
N MET A 319 -83.59 43.17 6.39
CA MET A 319 -82.94 41.97 6.96
C MET A 319 -81.45 41.88 6.63
N LYS A 320 -81.06 42.30 5.42
CA LYS A 320 -79.65 42.27 4.98
C LYS A 320 -78.77 43.28 5.74
N GLU A 321 -79.33 44.43 6.12
CA GLU A 321 -78.60 45.44 6.89
C GLU A 321 -78.40 45.03 8.35
N GLU A 322 -79.38 44.37 8.95
CA GLU A 322 -79.27 43.85 10.32
C GLU A 322 -78.24 42.72 10.41
N GLN A 323 -78.21 41.83 9.41
CA GLN A 323 -77.23 40.74 9.33
C GLN A 323 -75.79 41.25 9.20
N ARG A 324 -75.56 42.31 8.39
CA ARG A 324 -74.25 42.96 8.24
C ARG A 324 -73.73 43.55 9.56
N ARG A 325 -74.63 44.04 10.42
CA ARG A 325 -74.25 44.66 11.70
C ARG A 325 -73.78 43.65 12.74
N VAL A 326 -74.30 42.43 12.70
CA VAL A 326 -73.88 41.33 13.59
C VAL A 326 -72.49 40.79 13.18
N GLU A 327 -72.25 40.62 11.88
CA GLU A 327 -70.95 40.13 11.38
C GLU A 327 -69.78 41.08 11.73
N GLU A 328 -70.00 42.39 11.67
CA GLU A 328 -68.96 43.38 12.05
C GLU A 328 -68.59 43.34 13.55
N GLN A 329 -69.52 42.92 14.42
CA GLN A 329 -69.22 42.77 15.85
C GLN A 329 -68.40 41.50 16.12
N GLU A 330 -68.74 40.38 15.49
CA GLU A 330 -67.99 39.12 15.63
C GLU A 330 -66.57 39.21 15.05
N GLU A 331 -66.36 39.98 13.96
CA GLU A 331 -65.04 40.12 13.36
C GLU A 331 -64.07 40.94 14.25
N ARG A 332 -64.58 41.90 15.02
CA ARG A 332 -63.76 42.68 15.97
C ARG A 332 -63.27 41.80 17.12
N GLU A 333 -64.14 40.98 17.70
CA GLU A 333 -63.77 40.09 18.80
C GLU A 333 -62.77 39.01 18.39
N ARG A 334 -62.89 38.50 17.16
CA ARG A 334 -61.96 37.51 16.61
C ARG A 334 -60.55 38.09 16.42
N ARG A 335 -60.44 39.35 15.97
CA ARG A 335 -59.14 40.02 15.76
C ARG A 335 -58.42 40.27 17.09
N GLU A 336 -59.12 40.69 18.13
CA GLU A 336 -58.50 40.94 19.44
C GLU A 336 -57.97 39.66 20.12
N ARG A 337 -58.63 38.52 19.90
CA ARG A 337 -58.17 37.23 20.44
C ARG A 337 -56.84 36.81 19.82
N ILE A 338 -56.72 36.94 18.50
CA ILE A 338 -55.50 36.58 17.74
C ILE A 338 -54.33 37.49 18.12
N GLU A 339 -54.58 38.78 18.37
CA GLU A 339 -53.51 39.72 18.74
C GLU A 339 -52.92 39.44 20.14
N ARG A 340 -53.75 39.05 21.12
CA ARG A 340 -53.26 38.68 22.46
C ARG A 340 -52.38 37.42 22.42
N ASP A 341 -52.77 36.42 21.65
CA ASP A 341 -52.02 35.17 21.53
C ASP A 341 -50.66 35.36 20.83
N MET A 342 -50.60 36.22 19.80
CA MET A 342 -49.36 36.61 19.13
C MET A 342 -48.36 37.28 20.09
N ARG A 343 -48.83 38.17 20.97
CA ARG A 343 -47.96 38.86 21.94
C ARG A 343 -47.41 37.92 23.01
N MET A 344 -48.17 36.92 23.46
CA MET A 344 -47.68 35.94 24.43
C MET A 344 -46.65 34.97 23.82
N SER A 345 -46.84 34.56 22.56
CA SER A 345 -45.92 33.66 21.85
C SER A 345 -44.54 34.29 21.60
N THR A 346 -44.50 35.58 21.24
CA THR A 346 -43.23 36.28 20.98
C THR A 346 -42.36 36.44 22.24
N LEU A 347 -42.97 36.71 23.41
CA LEU A 347 -42.26 36.82 24.68
C LEU A 347 -41.71 35.47 25.17
N ALA A 348 -42.45 34.38 24.97
CA ALA A 348 -42.00 33.04 25.33
C ALA A 348 -40.79 32.59 24.50
N ARG A 349 -40.77 32.90 23.20
CA ARG A 349 -39.66 32.55 22.30
C ARG A 349 -38.36 33.27 22.65
N ARG A 350 -38.43 34.52 23.09
CA ARG A 350 -37.25 35.31 23.50
C ARG A 350 -36.59 34.76 24.76
N ARG A 351 -37.39 34.41 25.78
CA ARG A 351 -36.87 33.82 27.03
C ARG A 351 -36.20 32.46 26.82
N LYS A 352 -36.70 31.64 25.89
CA LYS A 352 -36.10 30.34 25.58
C LYS A 352 -34.73 30.48 24.92
N LYS A 353 -34.58 31.43 23.99
CA LYS A 353 -33.32 31.66 23.26
C LYS A 353 -32.18 32.11 24.18
N GLU A 354 -32.45 33.00 25.13
CA GLU A 354 -31.43 33.51 26.09
C GLU A 354 -30.98 32.46 27.12
N ALA A 355 -31.76 31.40 27.34
CA ALA A 355 -31.38 30.28 28.21
C ALA A 355 -30.50 29.26 27.45
N GLU A 356 -30.77 29.05 26.17
CA GLU A 356 -30.01 28.15 25.29
C GLU A 356 -28.61 28.70 25.02
N GLU A 357 -28.48 29.99 24.75
CA GLU A 357 -27.19 30.66 24.48
C GLU A 357 -26.23 30.56 25.69
N ARG A 358 -26.74 30.71 26.92
CA ARG A 358 -25.92 30.56 28.13
C ARG A 358 -25.46 29.11 28.36
N ALA A 359 -26.28 28.12 28.03
CA ALA A 359 -25.91 26.72 28.13
C ALA A 359 -24.88 26.29 27.08
N GLU A 360 -24.90 26.90 25.89
CA GLU A 360 -23.90 26.67 24.84
C GLU A 360 -22.53 27.25 25.19
N GLU A 361 -22.48 28.43 25.81
CA GLU A 361 -21.21 29.04 26.22
C GLU A 361 -20.48 28.23 27.30
N GLU A 362 -21.19 27.67 28.29
CA GLU A 362 -20.60 26.82 29.33
C GLU A 362 -20.03 25.53 28.74
N LYS A 363 -20.77 24.88 27.84
CA LYS A 363 -20.29 23.68 27.13
C LYS A 363 -19.05 23.96 26.30
N LYS A 364 -18.97 25.13 25.67
CA LYS A 364 -17.82 25.53 24.86
C LYS A 364 -16.56 25.74 25.71
N ARG A 365 -16.70 26.28 26.92
CA ARG A 365 -15.58 26.44 27.87
C ARG A 365 -15.08 25.08 28.38
N GLU A 366 -15.99 24.18 28.74
CA GLU A 366 -15.62 22.85 29.22
C GLU A 366 -14.88 22.02 28.15
N LEU A 367 -15.30 22.12 26.88
CA LEU A 367 -14.64 21.46 25.75
C LEU A 367 -13.24 22.03 25.47
N ALA A 368 -13.05 23.34 25.64
CA ALA A 368 -11.75 23.98 25.45
C ALA A 368 -10.74 23.52 26.50
N GLU A 369 -11.15 23.43 27.77
CA GLU A 369 -10.29 22.94 28.85
C GLU A 369 -9.94 21.45 28.71
N LYS A 370 -10.88 20.62 28.26
CA LYS A 370 -10.61 19.21 27.96
C LYS A 370 -9.56 19.07 26.85
N ARG A 371 -9.64 19.89 25.80
CA ARG A 371 -8.66 19.90 24.70
C ARG A 371 -7.26 20.30 25.13
N ILE A 372 -7.13 21.24 26.06
CA ILE A 372 -5.81 21.65 26.59
C ILE A 372 -5.19 20.49 27.39
N ARG A 373 -5.96 19.89 28.30
CA ARG A 373 -5.49 18.74 29.11
C ARG A 373 -5.12 17.52 28.28
N GLU A 374 -5.86 17.24 27.21
CA GLU A 374 -5.54 16.12 26.31
C GLU A 374 -4.27 16.38 25.49
N ARG A 375 -4.06 17.63 25.04
CA ARG A 375 -2.84 18.03 24.33
C ARG A 375 -1.60 17.94 25.23
N GLU A 376 -1.73 18.34 26.49
CA GLU A 376 -0.65 18.25 27.49
C GLU A 376 -0.26 16.79 27.77
N LYS A 377 -1.24 15.91 27.98
CA LYS A 377 -0.99 14.46 28.18
C LYS A 377 -0.27 13.84 26.99
N ARG A 378 -0.70 14.15 25.76
CA ARG A 378 -0.02 13.64 24.54
C ARG A 378 1.41 14.14 24.43
N PHE A 379 1.67 15.38 24.84
CA PHE A 379 3.01 15.95 24.84
C PHE A 379 3.92 15.26 25.88
N GLU A 380 3.41 14.98 27.08
CA GLU A 380 4.15 14.23 28.11
C GLU A 380 4.43 12.77 27.69
N GLU A 381 3.45 12.10 27.09
CA GLU A 381 3.63 10.74 26.55
C GLU A 381 4.68 10.71 25.44
N HIS A 382 4.63 11.68 24.52
CA HIS A 382 5.64 11.81 23.47
C HIS A 382 7.03 12.04 24.06
N ARG A 383 7.16 12.92 25.05
CA ARG A 383 8.44 13.19 25.72
C ARG A 383 8.99 11.95 26.44
N ARG A 384 8.13 11.15 27.08
CA ARG A 384 8.54 9.88 27.72
C ARG A 384 8.98 8.85 26.69
N LEU A 385 8.27 8.74 25.57
CA LEU A 385 8.61 7.81 24.50
C LEU A 385 9.94 8.19 23.82
N GLU A 386 10.18 9.49 23.63
CA GLU A 386 11.43 10.01 23.09
C GLU A 386 12.61 9.73 24.02
N GLN A 387 12.45 9.99 25.33
CA GLN A 387 13.45 9.63 26.35
C GLN A 387 13.74 8.12 26.37
N TRP A 388 12.71 7.30 26.22
CA TRP A 388 12.86 5.85 26.13
C TRP A 388 13.64 5.43 24.88
N ARG A 389 13.36 6.01 23.72
CA ARG A 389 14.10 5.76 22.47
C ARG A 389 15.56 6.18 22.58
N THR A 390 15.83 7.34 23.17
CA THR A 390 17.21 7.82 23.38
C THR A 390 17.97 6.91 24.33
N GLU A 391 17.33 6.40 25.38
CA GLU A 391 17.96 5.49 26.34
C GLU A 391 18.24 4.13 25.71
N GLN A 392 17.30 3.58 24.92
CA GLN A 392 17.50 2.34 24.17
C GLN A 392 18.62 2.47 23.13
N ALA A 393 18.69 3.61 22.43
CA ALA A 393 19.77 3.88 21.49
C ALA A 393 21.13 3.96 22.21
N ARG A 394 21.18 4.62 23.37
CA ARG A 394 22.40 4.72 24.20
C ARG A 394 22.87 3.36 24.70
N ILE A 395 21.95 2.50 25.15
CA ILE A 395 22.28 1.15 25.62
C ILE A 395 22.88 0.31 24.48
N LYS A 396 22.26 0.34 23.29
CA LYS A 396 22.76 -0.38 22.11
C LYS A 396 24.13 0.14 21.64
N GLU A 397 24.35 1.44 21.69
CA GLU A 397 25.64 2.04 21.34
C GLU A 397 26.73 1.63 22.34
N GLU A 398 26.42 1.60 23.63
CA GLU A 398 27.37 1.16 24.65
C GLU A 398 27.70 -0.34 24.53
N GLU A 399 26.71 -1.17 24.20
CA GLU A 399 26.88 -2.60 23.94
C GLU A 399 27.78 -2.84 22.72
N LEU A 400 27.50 -2.18 21.59
CA LEU A 400 28.32 -2.27 20.39
C LEU A 400 29.76 -1.82 20.66
N ARG A 401 29.93 -0.73 21.43
CA ARG A 401 31.26 -0.24 21.83
C ARG A 401 32.00 -1.23 22.74
N ARG A 402 31.30 -1.94 23.63
CA ARG A 402 31.90 -2.99 24.48
C ARG A 402 32.35 -4.19 23.64
N GLU A 403 31.51 -4.65 22.73
CA GLU A 403 31.86 -5.75 21.81
C GLU A 403 33.04 -5.39 20.90
N GLU A 404 33.09 -4.15 20.40
CA GLU A 404 34.22 -3.69 19.58
C GLU A 404 35.50 -3.60 20.41
N ALA A 405 35.42 -3.14 21.66
CA ALA A 405 36.56 -3.12 22.56
C ALA A 405 37.07 -4.52 22.88
N GLU A 406 36.18 -5.49 23.11
CA GLU A 406 36.51 -6.89 23.34
C GLU A 406 37.19 -7.51 22.10
N ARG A 407 36.60 -7.34 20.92
CA ARG A 407 37.21 -7.76 19.65
C ARG A 407 38.59 -7.14 19.42
N ASN A 408 38.77 -5.87 19.77
CA ASN A 408 40.06 -5.20 19.66
C ASN A 408 41.09 -5.73 20.66
N MET A 409 40.68 -6.08 21.88
CA MET A 409 41.57 -6.71 22.86
C MET A 409 42.00 -8.11 22.41
N GLU A 410 41.08 -8.93 21.93
CA GLU A 410 41.38 -10.26 21.39
C GLU A 410 42.36 -10.18 20.21
N ARG A 411 42.13 -9.25 19.29
CA ARG A 411 43.06 -8.97 18.17
C ARG A 411 44.44 -8.55 18.67
N ALA A 412 44.51 -7.67 19.67
CA ALA A 412 45.77 -7.21 20.23
C ALA A 412 46.54 -8.34 20.95
N GLU A 413 45.84 -9.17 21.72
CA GLU A 413 46.43 -10.34 22.37
C GLU A 413 46.98 -11.34 21.35
N ARG A 414 46.22 -11.61 20.30
CA ARG A 414 46.64 -12.49 19.22
C ARG A 414 47.86 -11.95 18.48
N ASN A 415 47.85 -10.68 18.10
CA ASN A 415 49.01 -10.02 17.48
C ASN A 415 50.24 -10.12 18.37
N LYS A 416 50.07 -9.96 19.68
CA LYS A 416 51.16 -10.14 20.65
C LYS A 416 51.67 -11.59 20.69
N ARG A 417 50.82 -12.61 20.52
CA ARG A 417 51.26 -14.02 20.39
C ARG A 417 52.05 -14.22 19.10
N ILE A 418 51.57 -13.70 17.97
CA ILE A 418 52.26 -13.77 16.67
C ILE A 418 53.64 -13.09 16.75
N GLU A 419 53.72 -11.90 17.33
CA GLU A 419 54.99 -11.17 17.55
C GLU A 419 55.95 -11.96 18.46
N GLN A 420 55.44 -12.58 19.52
CA GLN A 420 56.25 -13.43 20.39
C GLN A 420 56.79 -14.66 19.64
N MET A 421 55.97 -15.29 18.79
CA MET A 421 56.39 -16.41 17.94
C MET A 421 57.42 -15.97 16.90
N ALA A 422 57.22 -14.81 16.24
CA ALA A 422 58.20 -14.23 15.33
C ALA A 422 59.54 -13.93 16.04
N ALA A 423 59.50 -13.39 17.26
CA ALA A 423 60.68 -13.15 18.08
C ALA A 423 61.37 -14.45 18.50
N ARG A 424 60.62 -15.52 18.81
CA ARG A 424 61.17 -16.85 19.08
C ARG A 424 61.86 -17.43 17.86
N VAL A 425 61.23 -17.38 16.68
CA VAL A 425 61.82 -17.83 15.40
C VAL A 425 63.10 -17.07 15.07
N LYS A 426 63.15 -15.77 15.38
CA LYS A 426 64.36 -14.95 15.20
C LYS A 426 65.53 -15.40 16.10
N ARG A 427 65.24 -15.83 17.34
CA ARG A 427 66.26 -16.33 18.28
C ARG A 427 66.67 -17.76 17.95
N ASP A 428 65.68 -18.62 17.76
CA ASP A 428 65.83 -20.04 17.50
C ASP A 428 65.76 -20.29 16.00
N LYS A 429 66.91 -20.19 15.32
CA LYS A 429 67.07 -20.60 13.91
C LYS A 429 67.01 -22.12 13.72
N SER A 430 66.36 -22.83 14.63
CA SER A 430 66.24 -24.29 14.58
C SER A 430 65.35 -24.70 13.41
N GLU A 431 65.80 -25.72 12.67
CA GLU A 431 65.10 -26.24 11.48
C GLU A 431 63.67 -26.73 11.81
N THR A 432 63.44 -27.21 13.04
CA THR A 432 62.13 -27.67 13.53
C THR A 432 61.09 -26.55 13.63
N MET A 433 61.50 -25.30 13.83
CA MET A 433 60.55 -24.17 13.82
C MET A 433 60.14 -23.76 12.40
N LEU A 434 60.91 -24.17 11.40
CA LEU A 434 60.78 -23.75 10.01
C LEU A 434 60.06 -24.77 9.13
N ALA A 435 59.50 -25.85 9.71
CA ALA A 435 58.78 -26.86 8.95
C ALA A 435 57.54 -27.38 9.70
N GLY A 436 56.56 -27.88 8.95
CA GLY A 436 55.30 -28.38 9.49
C GLY A 436 54.34 -28.87 8.41
N TRP A 437 53.13 -29.23 8.81
CA TRP A 437 52.05 -29.55 7.88
C TRP A 437 51.09 -28.37 7.81
N ALA A 438 50.63 -28.07 6.59
CA ALA A 438 49.53 -27.15 6.37
C ALA A 438 48.68 -27.65 5.21
N THR A 439 47.39 -27.35 5.24
CA THR A 439 46.53 -27.55 4.07
C THR A 439 46.43 -26.23 3.35
N VAL A 440 46.82 -26.22 2.08
CA VAL A 440 46.95 -25.01 1.27
C VAL A 440 46.02 -25.09 0.06
N GLN A 441 45.42 -23.96 -0.26
CA GLN A 441 44.68 -23.68 -1.47
C GLN A 441 45.47 -22.62 -2.26
N ILE A 442 46.17 -23.06 -3.30
CA ILE A 442 47.07 -22.21 -4.10
C ILE A 442 46.33 -21.80 -5.37
N ASN A 443 46.33 -20.49 -5.66
CA ASN A 443 45.59 -19.86 -6.76
C ASN A 443 44.07 -20.02 -6.62
N ASP A 444 43.32 -19.66 -7.67
CA ASP A 444 41.86 -19.83 -7.76
C ASP A 444 41.40 -21.30 -7.84
N SER A 445 42.28 -22.25 -7.52
CA SER A 445 41.92 -23.67 -7.42
C SER A 445 41.08 -23.88 -6.16
N LEU A 446 39.87 -24.40 -6.31
CA LEU A 446 38.99 -24.77 -5.19
C LEU A 446 39.47 -26.01 -4.41
N VAL A 447 40.60 -26.61 -4.81
CA VAL A 447 41.13 -27.85 -4.21
C VAL A 447 42.11 -27.56 -3.09
N TRP A 448 41.71 -27.91 -1.87
CA TRP A 448 42.58 -27.95 -0.69
C TRP A 448 43.55 -29.13 -0.73
N ARG A 449 44.84 -28.87 -0.55
CA ARG A 449 45.88 -29.90 -0.59
C ARG A 449 46.72 -29.85 0.68
N ARG A 450 46.81 -30.99 1.38
CA ARG A 450 47.72 -31.13 2.52
C ARG A 450 49.15 -31.23 2.02
N ARG A 451 50.02 -30.32 2.48
CA ARG A 451 51.42 -30.21 2.08
C ARG A 451 52.33 -30.07 3.30
N TYR A 452 53.50 -30.66 3.21
CA TYR A 452 54.57 -30.43 4.18
C TYR A 452 55.32 -29.19 3.75
N TYR A 453 55.34 -28.15 4.57
CA TYR A 453 56.05 -26.91 4.26
C TYR A 453 57.42 -26.88 4.95
N LYS A 454 58.40 -26.25 4.31
CA LYS A 454 59.69 -25.90 4.91
C LYS A 454 60.17 -24.55 4.42
N PHE A 455 60.60 -23.71 5.35
CA PHE A 455 61.22 -22.42 5.05
C PHE A 455 62.72 -22.59 4.86
N ILE A 456 63.25 -22.07 3.75
CA ILE A 456 64.69 -21.98 3.48
C ILE A 456 64.97 -20.53 3.08
N GLY A 457 65.53 -19.76 4.03
CA GLY A 457 65.71 -18.33 3.88
C GLY A 457 64.36 -17.60 3.73
N ASP A 458 64.20 -16.88 2.62
CA ASP A 458 63.04 -16.04 2.33
C ASP A 458 61.98 -16.75 1.46
N THR A 459 62.12 -18.06 1.28
CA THR A 459 61.25 -18.88 0.43
C THR A 459 60.62 -20.02 1.22
N MET A 460 59.30 -20.17 1.10
CA MET A 460 58.54 -21.29 1.64
C MET A 460 58.37 -22.34 0.55
N PHE A 461 58.88 -23.54 0.80
CA PHE A 461 58.79 -24.69 -0.10
C PHE A 461 57.72 -25.65 0.39
N PHE A 462 56.90 -26.16 -0.53
CA PHE A 462 55.90 -27.19 -0.27
C PHE A 462 56.32 -28.52 -0.87
N TYR A 463 56.18 -29.57 -0.07
CA TYR A 463 56.49 -30.95 -0.42
C TYR A 463 55.25 -31.82 -0.23
N ARG A 464 55.23 -32.98 -0.89
CA ARG A 464 54.16 -33.96 -0.68
C ARG A 464 54.27 -34.62 0.69
N SER A 465 55.48 -34.83 1.20
CA SER A 465 55.79 -35.54 2.43
C SER A 465 57.16 -35.12 2.98
N PRO A 466 57.40 -35.17 4.30
CA PRO A 466 58.71 -34.93 4.90
C PRO A 466 59.79 -35.93 4.44
N LYS A 467 59.40 -37.10 3.91
CA LYS A 467 60.33 -38.09 3.36
C LYS A 467 60.72 -37.81 1.90
N ASP A 468 59.92 -37.00 1.21
CA ASP A 468 60.07 -36.72 -0.22
C ASP A 468 60.38 -35.24 -0.44
N MET A 469 61.51 -34.82 0.13
CA MET A 469 61.98 -33.43 0.05
C MET A 469 62.78 -33.14 -1.23
N ASN A 470 62.96 -34.13 -2.10
CA ASN A 470 63.67 -33.97 -3.35
C ASN A 470 62.79 -33.36 -4.45
N LEU A 471 61.45 -33.52 -4.32
CA LEU A 471 60.48 -32.98 -5.25
C LEU A 471 59.71 -31.82 -4.63
N VAL A 472 60.10 -30.60 -4.98
CA VAL A 472 59.35 -29.39 -4.63
C VAL A 472 58.06 -29.37 -5.43
N VAL A 473 56.91 -29.39 -4.74
CA VAL A 473 55.59 -29.32 -5.35
C VAL A 473 55.25 -27.87 -5.69
N ASP A 474 55.56 -26.95 -4.78
CA ASP A 474 55.35 -25.52 -4.99
C ASP A 474 56.37 -24.71 -4.17
N GLN A 475 56.61 -23.47 -4.58
CA GLN A 475 57.50 -22.54 -3.91
C GLN A 475 56.91 -21.13 -3.90
N ILE A 476 56.91 -20.52 -2.72
CA ILE A 476 56.43 -19.15 -2.51
C ILE A 476 57.58 -18.30 -2.00
N GLN A 477 57.99 -17.31 -2.79
CA GLN A 477 58.98 -16.33 -2.40
C GLN A 477 58.29 -15.21 -1.61
N LEU A 478 58.70 -14.99 -0.36
CA LEU A 478 57.96 -14.17 0.59
C LEU A 478 58.48 -12.72 0.65
N ARG A 479 59.80 -12.56 0.64
CA ARG A 479 60.44 -11.25 0.79
C ARG A 479 60.08 -10.31 -0.35
N GLY A 480 59.47 -9.18 0.00
CA GLY A 480 59.08 -8.13 -0.93
C GLY A 480 57.81 -8.40 -1.75
N LYS A 481 57.31 -9.64 -1.77
CA LYS A 481 56.12 -10.05 -2.53
C LYS A 481 54.86 -10.18 -1.69
N LEU A 482 54.99 -10.37 -0.38
CA LEU A 482 53.83 -10.50 0.51
C LEU A 482 53.24 -9.11 0.80
N ASN A 483 51.94 -8.95 0.56
CA ASN A 483 51.18 -7.73 0.85
C ASN A 483 50.74 -7.71 2.32
N GLY A 484 50.17 -8.82 2.78
CA GLY A 484 49.71 -8.97 4.15
C GLY A 484 49.25 -10.38 4.46
N LEU A 485 49.11 -10.65 5.76
CA LEU A 485 48.46 -11.85 6.28
C LEU A 485 47.07 -11.43 6.72
N LYS A 486 46.04 -12.13 6.24
CA LYS A 486 44.64 -11.77 6.42
C LYS A 486 43.88 -12.93 7.03
N GLU A 487 42.92 -12.63 7.89
CA GLU A 487 42.03 -13.65 8.43
C GLU A 487 40.62 -13.51 7.85
N TRP A 488 39.73 -14.41 8.25
CA TRP A 488 38.33 -14.37 7.83
C TRP A 488 37.65 -13.04 8.16
N SER A 489 38.10 -12.35 9.23
CA SER A 489 37.55 -11.04 9.62
C SER A 489 38.03 -9.88 8.74
N ASP A 490 38.98 -10.12 7.84
CA ASP A 490 39.60 -9.08 7.01
C ASP A 490 39.14 -9.15 5.55
N GLY A 491 37.93 -9.65 5.30
CA GLY A 491 37.32 -9.75 3.97
C GLY A 491 37.37 -11.14 3.32
N TYR A 492 37.82 -12.17 4.06
CA TYR A 492 37.87 -13.56 3.59
C TYR A 492 36.80 -14.41 4.28
N GLU A 493 35.54 -14.04 4.09
CA GLU A 493 34.42 -14.65 4.82
C GLU A 493 34.29 -16.15 4.57
N GLU A 494 34.70 -16.66 3.40
CA GLU A 494 34.72 -18.09 3.11
C GLU A 494 35.62 -18.90 4.07
N LEU A 495 36.64 -18.26 4.66
CA LEU A 495 37.55 -18.90 5.59
C LEU A 495 36.95 -19.07 6.99
N LYS A 496 35.83 -18.40 7.29
CA LYS A 496 35.13 -18.52 8.58
C LYS A 496 34.70 -19.96 8.89
N ALA A 497 34.38 -20.74 7.85
CA ALA A 497 33.98 -22.13 7.99
C ALA A 497 35.14 -23.09 8.32
N ILE A 498 36.39 -22.66 8.11
CA ILE A 498 37.57 -23.49 8.27
C ILE A 498 38.34 -23.03 9.51
N PRO A 499 38.40 -23.85 10.59
CA PRO A 499 39.17 -23.50 11.78
C PRO A 499 40.65 -23.26 11.47
N ASN A 500 41.27 -22.32 12.19
CA ASN A 500 42.70 -22.02 12.06
C ASN A 500 43.14 -21.67 10.63
N SER A 501 42.24 -21.10 9.83
CA SER A 501 42.52 -20.63 8.49
C SER A 501 43.01 -19.19 8.46
N PHE A 502 43.74 -18.84 7.40
CA PHE A 502 44.17 -17.49 7.07
C PHE A 502 44.52 -17.41 5.57
N ALA A 503 44.52 -16.20 5.02
CA ALA A 503 44.92 -15.91 3.65
C ALA A 503 46.26 -15.17 3.62
N ILE A 504 47.08 -15.48 2.62
CA ILE A 504 48.31 -14.78 2.28
C ILE A 504 48.03 -13.96 1.02
N GLU A 505 48.04 -12.64 1.17
CA GLU A 505 47.93 -11.72 0.04
C GLU A 505 49.31 -11.43 -0.54
N PHE A 506 49.43 -11.49 -1.86
CA PHE A 506 50.63 -11.11 -2.58
C PHE A 506 50.45 -9.72 -3.21
N LYS A 507 51.55 -9.00 -3.41
CA LYS A 507 51.62 -7.76 -4.18
C LYS A 507 51.67 -8.01 -5.68
N ASP A 508 52.11 -9.21 -6.07
CA ASP A 508 52.03 -9.67 -7.45
C ASP A 508 50.56 -9.90 -7.81
N ASP A 509 50.20 -9.91 -9.10
CA ASP A 509 48.83 -10.21 -9.59
C ASP A 509 48.41 -11.68 -9.35
N ARG A 510 49.07 -12.38 -8.42
CA ARG A 510 48.69 -13.71 -7.98
C ARG A 510 47.55 -13.57 -6.99
N GLY A 511 46.47 -14.32 -7.21
CA GLY A 511 45.37 -14.41 -6.26
C GLY A 511 45.85 -14.80 -4.85
N PRO A 512 45.03 -14.52 -3.82
CA PRO A 512 45.35 -14.86 -2.44
C PRO A 512 45.54 -16.37 -2.27
N CYS A 513 46.47 -16.77 -1.42
CA CYS A 513 46.68 -18.17 -1.07
C CYS A 513 46.08 -18.43 0.31
N ALA A 514 45.07 -19.30 0.37
CA ALA A 514 44.45 -19.66 1.63
C ALA A 514 45.13 -20.89 2.25
N MET A 515 45.32 -20.85 3.57
CA MET A 515 45.97 -21.90 4.34
C MET A 515 45.20 -22.18 5.62
N PHE A 516 45.23 -23.42 6.10
CA PHE A 516 44.84 -23.73 7.47
C PHE A 516 45.79 -24.76 8.11
N CYS A 517 45.91 -24.66 9.43
CA CYS A 517 46.68 -25.57 10.28
C CYS A 517 45.74 -26.44 11.12
N ASP A 518 46.23 -27.57 11.62
CA ASP A 518 45.40 -28.46 12.44
C ASP A 518 45.13 -27.86 13.83
N THR A 519 46.08 -27.07 14.34
CA THR A 519 45.99 -26.42 15.65
C THR A 519 46.19 -24.89 15.58
N GLU A 520 45.66 -24.17 16.57
CA GLU A 520 45.87 -22.71 16.70
C GLU A 520 47.35 -22.38 16.93
N GLU A 521 48.06 -23.20 17.70
CA GLU A 521 49.49 -23.02 17.97
C GLU A 521 50.34 -23.15 16.69
N GLU A 522 50.02 -24.10 15.82
CA GLU A 522 50.67 -24.24 14.51
C GLU A 522 50.36 -23.07 13.59
N LYS A 523 49.13 -22.54 13.63
CA LYS A 523 48.76 -21.31 12.90
C LYS A 523 49.59 -20.12 13.40
N ASP A 524 49.61 -19.86 14.70
CA ASP A 524 50.36 -18.74 15.28
C ASP A 524 51.88 -18.88 15.02
N LYS A 525 52.40 -20.12 15.06
CA LYS A 525 53.77 -20.43 14.66
C LYS A 525 54.02 -20.09 13.20
N LEU A 526 53.16 -20.55 12.29
CA LEU A 526 53.29 -20.31 10.85
C LEU A 526 53.17 -18.82 10.52
N LEU A 527 52.21 -18.11 11.10
CA LEU A 527 52.06 -16.66 10.97
C LEU A 527 53.28 -15.91 11.49
N GLY A 528 53.85 -16.31 12.64
CA GLY A 528 55.07 -15.72 13.17
C GLY A 528 56.28 -15.91 12.25
N VAL A 529 56.42 -17.10 11.64
CA VAL A 529 57.48 -17.37 10.65
C VAL A 529 57.25 -16.55 9.37
N LEU A 530 56.01 -16.47 8.87
CA LEU A 530 55.66 -15.69 7.69
C LEU A 530 55.91 -14.20 7.90
N HIS A 531 55.52 -13.64 9.06
CA HIS A 531 55.76 -12.25 9.42
C HIS A 531 57.26 -11.93 9.45
N TYR A 532 58.07 -12.80 10.06
CA TYR A 532 59.51 -12.64 10.13
C TYR A 532 60.19 -12.73 8.75
N THR A 533 59.82 -13.73 7.94
CA THR A 533 60.44 -13.99 6.62
C THR A 533 60.01 -13.00 5.53
N ALA A 534 58.76 -12.50 5.60
CA ALA A 534 58.29 -11.44 4.72
C ALA A 534 58.91 -10.07 5.05
N GLY A 535 59.39 -9.89 6.28
CA GLY A 535 59.88 -8.60 6.77
C GLY A 535 58.75 -7.60 7.00
N LEU A 536 57.59 -8.10 7.44
CA LEU A 536 56.46 -7.27 7.87
C LEU A 536 56.71 -6.62 9.23
#